data_AF-A0A7X6UBK8-F1
#
_entry.id   AF-A0A7X6UBK8-F1
#
_cell.length_a   1.000
_cell.length_b   1.000
_cell.length_c   1.000
_cell.angle_alpha   90.00
_cell.angle_beta   90.00
_cell.angle_gamma   90.00
#
_symmetry.space_group_name_H-M   'P 1'
#
loop_
_entity.id
_entity.type
_entity.pdbx_description
1 polymer ?
#
loop_
_entity_poly.entity_id
_entity_poly.type
_entity_poly.pdbx_seq_one_letter_code
_entity_poly.pdbx_strand_id
1 'polypeptide(L)'
;SIDRAFLRREVLSDAQIAYEKREETLGEEAMRELERRVVLTTIDRRWRDHLYEMEYLKEGIGLRAMAQRDPLVEYQREGFTLFQNTMGQIKEESLGLLYNLEVQVRPAAGPGDHVHLEGGGLENAEQPIDESKLSFTAPDEDGHTAVSGAGAGANQKRPAGRANAAARQIAAQPAAPTERGAFGQQVPADAAEAAQPMNRAQRRKKK
;
A
#
# COMPACT_ATOMS: atom_id res chain seq x y z
N SER A 1 39.61 -12.26 -31.90
CA SER A 1 38.67 -13.35 -31.55
C SER A 1 37.50 -12.72 -30.84
N ILE A 2 36.26 -13.02 -31.25
CA ILE A 2 35.08 -12.54 -30.53
C ILE A 2 34.96 -13.40 -29.27
N ASP A 3 35.22 -12.82 -28.10
CA ASP A 3 35.06 -13.47 -26.81
C ASP A 3 33.94 -12.81 -25.97
N ARG A 4 33.58 -13.41 -24.84
CA ARG A 4 32.54 -12.88 -23.95
C ARG A 4 32.88 -11.49 -23.39
N ALA A 5 34.14 -11.23 -23.08
CA ALA A 5 34.59 -9.96 -22.53
C ALA A 5 34.51 -8.84 -23.58
N PHE A 6 34.86 -9.16 -24.83
CA PHE A 6 34.69 -8.31 -26.00
C PHE A 6 33.22 -7.92 -26.18
N LEU A 7 32.31 -8.90 -26.27
CA LEU A 7 30.87 -8.64 -26.45
C LEU A 7 30.30 -7.81 -25.30
N ARG A 8 30.66 -8.13 -24.06
CA ARG A 8 30.21 -7.36 -22.88
C ARG A 8 30.67 -5.90 -22.97
N ARG A 9 31.93 -5.65 -23.33
CA ARG A 9 32.45 -4.30 -23.46
C ARG A 9 31.73 -3.54 -24.57
N GLU A 10 31.51 -4.18 -25.72
CA GLU A 10 30.87 -3.54 -26.87
C GLU A 10 29.42 -3.13 -26.53
N VAL A 11 28.63 -4.04 -25.96
CA VAL A 11 27.24 -3.76 -25.56
C VAL A 11 27.16 -2.65 -24.51
N LEU A 12 28.10 -2.61 -23.56
CA LEU A 12 28.15 -1.53 -22.57
C LEU A 12 28.51 -0.19 -23.21
N SER A 13 29.42 -0.19 -24.19
CA SER A 13 29.77 1.01 -24.96
C SER A 13 28.55 1.54 -25.72
N ASP A 14 27.82 0.67 -26.42
CA ASP A 14 26.62 1.05 -27.17
C ASP A 14 25.52 1.59 -26.26
N ALA A 15 25.31 0.96 -25.09
CA ALA A 15 24.36 1.42 -24.09
C ALA A 15 24.73 2.83 -23.58
N GLN A 16 26.02 3.09 -23.34
CA GLN A 16 26.48 4.40 -22.90
C GLN A 16 26.29 5.48 -23.97
N ILE A 17 26.58 5.18 -25.23
CA ILE A 17 26.32 6.10 -26.36
C ILE A 17 24.82 6.39 -26.48
N ALA A 18 23.96 5.38 -26.34
CA ALA A 18 22.52 5.54 -26.38
C ALA A 18 22.01 6.42 -25.22
N TYR A 19 22.58 6.24 -24.02
CA TYR A 19 22.28 7.05 -22.85
C TYR A 19 22.70 8.52 -23.06
N GLU A 20 23.93 8.77 -23.55
CA GLU A 20 24.45 10.12 -23.80
C GLU A 20 23.59 10.87 -24.83
N LYS A 21 23.27 10.21 -25.96
CA LYS A 21 22.37 10.79 -26.98
C LYS A 21 21.00 11.15 -26.39
N ARG A 22 20.49 10.32 -25.49
CA ARG A 22 19.21 10.55 -24.84
C ARG A 22 19.30 11.76 -23.89
N GLU A 23 20.35 11.83 -23.07
CA GLU A 23 20.60 12.99 -22.20
C GLU A 23 20.75 14.30 -22.99
N GLU A 24 21.40 14.28 -24.16
CA GLU A 24 21.49 15.43 -25.07
C GLU A 24 20.10 15.89 -25.58
N THR A 25 19.20 14.94 -25.87
CA THR A 25 17.84 15.26 -26.36
C THR A 25 16.91 15.81 -25.29
N LEU A 26 17.02 15.32 -24.06
CA LEU A 26 16.14 15.66 -22.94
C LEU A 26 16.67 16.83 -22.10
N GLY A 27 18.00 16.97 -22.03
CA GLY A 27 18.70 17.81 -21.08
C GLY A 27 18.99 17.08 -19.77
N GLU A 28 20.09 17.46 -19.11
CA GLU A 28 20.61 16.82 -17.89
C GLU A 28 19.56 16.79 -16.77
N GLU A 29 18.91 17.92 -16.47
CA GLU A 29 17.94 18.02 -15.37
C GLU A 29 16.72 17.10 -15.60
N ALA A 30 16.18 17.09 -16.81
CA ALA A 30 15.06 16.22 -17.20
C ALA A 30 15.46 14.74 -17.15
N MET A 31 16.70 14.41 -17.56
CA MET A 31 17.20 13.04 -17.50
C MET A 31 17.34 12.55 -16.06
N ARG A 32 17.86 13.38 -15.15
CA ARG A 32 17.95 13.05 -13.72
C ARG A 32 16.58 12.86 -13.07
N GLU A 33 15.60 13.65 -13.48
CA GLU A 33 14.21 13.48 -13.04
C GLU A 33 13.64 12.14 -13.53
N LEU A 34 13.89 11.80 -14.80
CA LEU A 34 13.43 10.56 -15.41
C LEU A 34 14.01 9.35 -14.69
N GLU A 35 15.31 9.35 -14.43
CA GLU A 35 16.00 8.29 -13.67
C GLU A 35 15.36 8.08 -12.30
N ARG A 36 15.17 9.17 -11.54
CA ARG A 36 14.57 9.11 -10.20
C ARG A 36 13.15 8.55 -10.26
N ARG A 37 12.32 9.06 -11.18
CA ARG A 37 10.93 8.63 -11.31
C ARG A 37 10.80 7.17 -11.73
N VAL A 38 11.58 6.73 -12.72
CA VAL A 38 11.60 5.35 -13.19
C VAL A 38 12.00 4.39 -12.06
N VAL A 39 13.10 4.69 -11.35
CA VAL A 39 13.60 3.82 -10.29
C VAL A 39 12.61 3.77 -9.12
N LEU A 40 12.10 4.91 -8.65
CA LEU A 40 11.17 4.96 -7.53
C LEU A 40 9.85 4.24 -7.84
N THR A 41 9.28 4.47 -9.03
CA THR A 41 8.03 3.81 -9.44
C THR A 41 8.22 2.30 -9.56
N THR A 42 9.35 1.86 -10.11
CA THR A 42 9.67 0.43 -10.25
C THR A 42 9.86 -0.22 -8.89
N ILE A 43 10.60 0.42 -7.98
CA ILE A 43 10.83 -0.08 -6.62
C ILE A 43 9.50 -0.19 -5.87
N ASP A 44 8.66 0.84 -5.86
CA ASP A 44 7.40 0.81 -5.12
C ASP A 44 6.48 -0.32 -5.60
N ARG A 45 6.34 -0.46 -6.92
CA ARG A 45 5.54 -1.53 -7.53
C ARG A 45 6.08 -2.92 -7.14
N ARG A 46 7.38 -3.16 -7.36
CA ARG A 46 8.02 -4.46 -7.12
C ARG A 46 8.11 -4.80 -5.64
N TRP A 47 8.25 -3.82 -4.76
CA TRP A 47 8.24 -4.03 -3.32
C TRP A 47 6.86 -4.49 -2.85
N ARG A 48 5.79 -3.87 -3.36
CA ARG A 48 4.42 -4.28 -3.05
C ARG A 48 4.14 -5.70 -3.53
N ASP A 49 4.55 -6.03 -4.75
CA ASP A 49 4.46 -7.39 -5.29
C ASP A 49 5.23 -8.38 -4.41
N HIS A 50 6.46 -8.03 -4.00
CA HIS A 50 7.27 -8.85 -3.09
C HIS A 50 6.60 -9.07 -1.73
N LEU A 51 5.99 -8.04 -1.14
CA LEU A 51 5.24 -8.20 0.11
C LEU A 51 4.09 -9.19 -0.05
N TYR A 52 3.35 -9.16 -1.17
CA TYR A 52 2.33 -10.17 -1.45
C TYR A 52 2.93 -11.58 -1.60
N GLU A 53 4.04 -11.72 -2.33
CA GLU A 53 4.76 -13.00 -2.43
C GLU A 53 5.20 -13.54 -1.07
N MET A 54 5.67 -12.66 -0.17
CA MET A 54 6.08 -13.04 1.18
C MET A 54 4.91 -13.48 2.05
N GLU A 55 3.72 -12.88 1.90
CA GLU A 55 2.53 -13.36 2.61
C GLU A 55 2.06 -14.72 2.08
N TYR A 56 2.09 -14.94 0.75
CA TYR A 56 1.81 -16.28 0.19
C TYR A 56 2.82 -17.33 0.65
N LEU A 57 4.11 -16.96 0.72
CA LEU A 57 5.16 -17.84 1.21
C LEU A 57 4.90 -18.26 2.67
N LYS A 58 4.51 -17.31 3.52
CA LYS A 58 4.20 -17.54 4.93
C LYS A 58 3.03 -18.50 5.10
N GLU A 59 1.95 -18.35 4.33
CA GLU A 59 0.82 -19.29 4.31
C GLU A 59 1.26 -20.69 3.84
N GLY A 60 2.09 -20.76 2.78
CA GLY A 60 2.56 -22.01 2.20
C GLY A 60 3.53 -22.81 3.08
N ILE A 61 4.34 -22.15 3.91
CA ILE A 61 5.25 -22.81 4.86
C ILE A 61 4.47 -23.40 6.04
N GLY A 62 3.40 -22.73 6.49
CA GLY A 62 2.53 -23.25 7.54
C GLY A 62 1.97 -24.65 7.22
N LEU A 63 1.70 -24.91 5.94
CA LEU A 63 1.20 -26.21 5.46
C LEU A 63 2.32 -27.25 5.25
N ARG A 64 3.56 -26.83 4.99
CA ARG A 64 4.73 -27.70 4.73
C ARG A 64 5.54 -28.07 5.98
N ALA A 65 5.22 -27.49 7.14
CA ALA A 65 5.88 -27.77 8.42
C ALA A 65 5.83 -29.24 8.88
N MET A 66 5.05 -30.11 8.21
CA MET A 66 5.06 -31.57 8.46
C MET A 66 6.35 -32.27 8.02
N ALA A 67 7.26 -31.61 7.30
CA ALA A 67 8.49 -32.19 6.75
C ALA A 67 9.72 -32.20 7.71
N GLN A 68 9.53 -32.03 9.02
CA GLN A 68 10.59 -32.00 10.06
C GLN A 68 11.69 -30.94 9.88
N ARG A 69 11.55 -30.00 8.93
CA ARG A 69 12.44 -28.85 8.80
C ARG A 69 11.91 -27.66 9.58
N ASP A 70 12.82 -26.84 10.11
CA ASP A 70 12.48 -25.63 10.83
C ASP A 70 11.77 -24.63 9.88
N PRO A 71 10.48 -24.30 10.13
CA PRO A 71 9.72 -23.37 9.31
C PRO A 71 10.40 -22.00 9.16
N LEU A 72 11.12 -21.55 10.20
CA LEU A 72 11.80 -20.26 10.19
C LEU A 72 12.97 -20.25 9.20
N VAL A 73 13.74 -21.34 9.15
CA VAL A 73 14.90 -21.47 8.26
C VAL A 73 14.47 -21.54 6.80
N GLU A 74 13.41 -22.29 6.50
CA GLU A 74 12.86 -22.36 5.13
C GLU A 74 12.29 -21.00 4.70
N TYR A 75 11.60 -20.28 5.59
CA TYR A 75 11.09 -18.93 5.30
C TYR A 75 12.22 -17.96 4.97
N GLN A 76 13.30 -17.94 5.76
CA GLN A 76 14.44 -17.07 5.49
C GLN A 76 15.12 -17.43 4.17
N ARG A 77 15.29 -18.73 3.87
CA ARG A 77 15.94 -19.20 2.66
C ARG A 77 15.12 -18.91 1.39
N GLU A 78 13.84 -19.27 1.39
CA GLU A 78 12.92 -19.02 0.27
C GLU A 78 12.70 -17.51 0.11
N GLY A 79 12.48 -16.78 1.21
CA GLY A 79 12.31 -15.33 1.21
C GLY A 79 13.53 -14.57 0.66
N PHE A 80 14.75 -14.97 1.02
CA PHE A 80 15.96 -14.37 0.46
C PHE A 80 16.11 -14.65 -1.04
N THR A 81 15.67 -15.83 -1.50
CA THR A 81 15.65 -16.16 -2.93
C THR A 81 14.67 -15.27 -3.69
N LEU A 82 13.46 -15.08 -3.16
CA LEU A 82 12.47 -14.15 -3.72
C LEU A 82 13.02 -12.72 -3.78
N PHE A 83 13.62 -12.23 -2.68
CA PHE A 83 14.23 -10.90 -2.65
C PHE A 83 15.30 -10.70 -3.74
N GLN A 84 16.20 -11.67 -3.93
CA GLN A 84 17.21 -11.59 -5.00
C GLN A 84 16.58 -11.52 -6.39
N ASN A 85 15.51 -12.28 -6.61
CA ASN A 85 14.76 -12.24 -7.87
C ASN A 85 14.08 -10.88 -8.07
N THR A 86 13.41 -10.34 -7.04
CA THR A 86 12.80 -9.00 -7.08
C THR A 86 13.86 -7.94 -7.38
N MET A 87 15.04 -8.01 -6.77
CA MET A 87 16.15 -7.08 -7.03
C MET A 87 16.65 -7.17 -8.48
N GLY A 88 16.69 -8.37 -9.07
CA GLY A 88 16.99 -8.56 -10.48
C GLY A 88 15.94 -7.92 -11.39
N GLN A 89 14.66 -8.16 -11.09
CA GLN A 89 13.53 -7.60 -11.84
C GLN A 89 13.50 -6.08 -11.79
N ILE A 90 13.77 -5.46 -10.62
CA ILE A 90 13.85 -4.00 -10.48
C ILE A 90 14.90 -3.44 -11.42
N LYS A 91 16.11 -4.03 -11.46
CA LYS A 91 17.19 -3.56 -12.34
C LYS A 91 16.83 -3.67 -13.81
N GLU A 92 16.32 -4.83 -14.23
CA GLU A 92 15.95 -5.08 -15.61
C GLU A 92 14.83 -4.14 -16.08
N GLU A 93 13.79 -3.99 -15.27
CA GLU A 93 12.66 -3.13 -15.61
C GLU A 93 13.02 -1.64 -15.57
N SER A 94 13.79 -1.18 -14.56
CA SER A 94 14.24 0.20 -14.50
C SER A 94 15.08 0.57 -15.73
N LEU A 95 16.01 -0.30 -16.16
CA LEU A 95 16.78 -0.08 -17.38
C LEU A 95 15.87 -0.14 -18.62
N GLY A 96 15.00 -1.13 -18.72
CA GLY A 96 14.06 -1.26 -19.84
C GLY A 96 13.19 -0.01 -20.01
N LEU A 97 12.64 0.53 -18.93
CA LEU A 97 11.87 1.77 -18.94
C LEU A 97 12.75 2.96 -19.30
N LEU A 98 13.91 3.13 -18.68
CA LEU A 98 14.79 4.28 -18.90
C LEU A 98 15.16 4.46 -20.39
N TYR A 99 15.46 3.37 -21.09
CA TYR A 99 15.84 3.44 -22.50
C TYR A 99 14.67 3.54 -23.48
N ASN A 100 13.49 2.97 -23.13
CA ASN A 100 12.37 2.86 -24.07
C ASN A 100 11.22 3.84 -23.82
N LEU A 101 11.16 4.52 -22.68
CA LEU A 101 10.09 5.49 -22.43
C LEU A 101 10.20 6.66 -23.42
N GLU A 102 9.07 7.21 -23.83
CA GLU A 102 9.02 8.52 -24.49
C GLU A 102 8.39 9.52 -23.53
N VAL A 103 9.08 10.62 -23.27
CA VAL A 103 8.60 11.69 -22.37
C VAL A 103 8.72 13.04 -23.06
N GLN A 104 7.78 13.92 -22.74
CA GLN A 104 7.84 15.33 -23.10
C GLN A 104 8.30 16.13 -21.89
N VAL A 105 9.28 17.00 -22.11
CA VAL A 105 9.85 17.84 -21.05
C VAL A 105 9.09 19.15 -20.99
N ARG A 106 8.51 19.44 -19.84
CA ARG A 106 8.01 20.77 -19.51
C ARG A 106 9.03 21.47 -18.61
N PRO A 107 9.65 22.57 -19.08
CA PRO A 107 10.64 23.29 -18.29
C PRO A 107 9.97 23.96 -17.08
N ALA A 108 10.72 24.07 -15.98
CA ALA A 108 10.29 24.76 -14.77
C ALA A 108 9.96 26.23 -15.08
N ALA A 109 8.75 26.66 -14.72
CA ALA A 109 8.20 27.97 -15.07
C ALA A 109 8.40 29.05 -13.98
N GLY A 110 8.92 28.69 -12.79
CA GLY A 110 9.11 29.67 -11.72
C GLY A 110 9.91 29.18 -10.50
N PRO A 111 10.14 30.05 -9.50
CA PRO A 111 10.87 29.71 -8.29
C PRO A 111 10.12 28.64 -7.48
N GLY A 112 10.74 27.47 -7.30
CA GLY A 112 10.14 26.31 -6.62
C GLY A 112 9.44 25.32 -7.55
N ASP A 113 9.41 25.60 -8.85
CA ASP A 113 8.96 24.66 -9.87
C ASP A 113 10.13 23.74 -10.30
N HIS A 114 9.84 22.47 -10.57
CA HIS A 114 10.82 21.48 -11.00
C HIS A 114 10.47 21.00 -12.41
N VAL A 115 11.44 20.43 -13.12
CA VAL A 115 11.20 19.87 -14.45
C VAL A 115 10.09 18.83 -14.37
N HIS A 116 9.04 19.02 -15.16
CA HIS A 116 7.94 18.08 -15.24
C HIS A 116 8.11 17.20 -16.47
N LEU A 117 8.06 15.89 -16.23
CA LEU A 117 8.04 14.88 -17.28
C LEU A 117 6.59 14.45 -17.50
N GLU A 118 6.07 14.72 -18.69
CA GLU A 118 4.74 14.31 -19.11
C GLU A 118 4.83 13.13 -20.09
N GLY A 119 3.90 12.18 -19.98
CA GLY A 119 3.86 10.98 -20.81
C GLY A 119 4.63 9.78 -20.25
N GLY A 120 4.64 8.68 -21.01
CA GLY A 120 5.33 7.45 -20.64
C GLY A 120 4.66 6.62 -19.53
N GLY A 121 3.43 6.94 -19.12
CA GLY A 121 2.64 6.13 -18.18
C GLY A 121 3.13 6.14 -16.72
N LEU A 122 4.16 6.93 -16.41
CA LEU A 122 4.70 7.12 -15.04
C LEU A 122 3.90 8.18 -14.24
N GLU A 123 2.88 8.76 -14.86
CA GLU A 123 2.03 9.83 -14.33
C GLU A 123 1.13 9.42 -13.15
N ASN A 124 0.93 8.12 -12.94
CA ASN A 124 0.10 7.63 -11.84
C ASN A 124 0.81 7.60 -10.47
N ALA A 125 2.14 7.73 -10.43
CA ALA A 125 2.90 7.66 -9.18
C ALA A 125 2.91 8.97 -8.38
N GLU A 126 2.66 10.11 -9.03
CA GLU A 126 2.88 11.45 -8.45
C GLU A 126 1.72 12.41 -8.75
N GLN A 127 0.47 11.94 -8.78
CA GLN A 127 -0.60 12.92 -8.61
C GLN A 127 -0.37 13.58 -7.24
N PRO A 128 -0.13 14.90 -7.17
CA PRO A 128 0.04 15.57 -5.89
C PRO A 128 -1.19 15.24 -5.07
N ILE A 129 -0.97 14.66 -3.89
CA ILE A 129 -2.04 14.32 -2.98
C ILE A 129 -2.73 15.65 -2.69
N ASP A 130 -3.91 15.83 -3.27
CA ASP A 130 -4.68 17.05 -3.09
C ASP A 130 -5.12 17.06 -1.63
N GLU A 131 -4.35 17.76 -0.78
CA GLU A 131 -4.59 17.84 0.66
C GLU A 131 -6.01 18.34 0.95
N SER A 132 -6.61 19.09 0.01
CA SER A 132 -7.99 19.56 0.10
C SER A 132 -9.03 18.42 -0.02
N LYS A 133 -8.64 17.23 -0.50
CA LYS A 133 -9.49 16.04 -0.62
C LYS A 133 -9.24 15.01 0.47
N LEU A 134 -8.25 15.21 1.34
CA LEU A 134 -7.99 14.31 2.46
C LEU A 134 -9.12 14.44 3.49
N SER A 135 -9.72 13.29 3.82
CA SER A 135 -10.74 13.15 4.86
C SER A 135 -10.22 12.19 5.92
N PHE A 136 -10.03 12.70 7.13
CA PHE A 136 -9.59 11.96 8.30
C PHE A 136 -10.82 11.53 9.10
N THR A 137 -10.82 10.29 9.61
CA THR A 137 -11.84 9.82 10.55
C THR A 137 -11.21 9.52 11.89
N ALA A 138 -11.75 10.12 12.95
CA ALA A 138 -11.32 9.88 14.33
C ALA A 138 -12.55 9.72 15.23
N PRO A 139 -12.48 8.88 16.28
CA PRO A 139 -13.53 8.82 17.29
C PRO A 139 -13.56 10.11 18.10
N ASP A 140 -14.75 10.66 18.28
CA ASP A 140 -15.02 11.83 19.11
C ASP A 140 -15.08 11.44 20.60
N GLU A 141 -15.13 12.43 21.48
CA GLU A 141 -15.20 12.25 22.94
C GLU A 141 -16.39 11.39 23.40
N ASP A 142 -17.47 11.37 22.61
CA ASP A 142 -18.66 10.54 22.82
C ASP A 142 -18.59 9.14 22.15
N GLY A 143 -17.46 8.80 21.50
CA GLY A 143 -17.26 7.54 20.79
C GLY A 143 -17.93 7.46 19.42
N HIS A 144 -18.38 8.60 18.87
CA HIS A 144 -18.92 8.70 17.52
C HIS A 144 -17.81 8.94 16.49
N THR A 145 -18.00 8.49 15.24
CA THR A 145 -17.01 8.74 14.18
C THR A 145 -17.13 10.18 13.69
N ALA A 146 -16.15 11.02 14.00
CA ALA A 146 -16.00 12.36 13.44
C ALA A 146 -15.14 12.30 12.16
N VAL A 147 -15.63 12.90 11.08
CA VAL A 147 -14.87 13.10 9.84
C VAL A 147 -14.34 14.54 9.83
N SER A 148 -13.03 14.73 9.75
CA SER A 148 -12.35 16.03 9.72
C SER A 148 -11.44 16.13 8.50
N GLY A 149 -11.23 17.34 7.98
CA GLY A 149 -10.48 17.58 6.74
C GLY A 149 -11.30 18.32 5.68
N ALA A 150 -10.63 18.80 4.62
CA ALA A 150 -11.24 19.67 3.63
C ALA A 150 -12.32 19.00 2.75
N GLY A 151 -12.33 17.65 2.68
CA GLY A 151 -13.41 16.87 2.06
C GLY A 151 -14.67 16.68 2.93
N ALA A 152 -14.63 17.05 4.22
CA ALA A 152 -15.72 16.79 5.17
C ALA A 152 -17.00 17.63 4.90
N GLY A 153 -16.87 18.75 4.17
CA GLY A 153 -17.98 19.67 3.89
C GLY A 153 -18.99 19.21 2.83
N ALA A 154 -18.67 18.19 2.03
CA ALA A 154 -19.48 17.82 0.86
C ALA A 154 -20.67 16.90 1.20
N ASN A 155 -20.62 16.14 2.30
CA ASN A 155 -21.66 15.14 2.63
C ASN A 155 -22.63 15.57 3.74
N GLN A 156 -22.55 16.82 4.19
CA GLN A 156 -23.33 17.37 5.30
C GLN A 156 -24.54 18.19 4.83
N LYS A 157 -25.26 17.72 3.80
CA LYS A 157 -26.59 18.25 3.45
C LYS A 157 -27.61 17.13 3.35
N ARG A 158 -28.02 16.60 4.51
CA ARG A 158 -29.34 15.97 4.64
C ARG A 158 -30.34 17.08 5.03
N PRO A 159 -31.33 17.42 4.19
CA PRO A 159 -32.32 18.41 4.58
C PRO A 159 -33.23 17.84 5.67
N ALA A 160 -33.26 18.53 6.81
CA ALA A 160 -34.23 18.32 7.86
C ALA A 160 -35.60 18.90 7.44
N GLY A 161 -36.65 18.08 7.54
CA GLY A 161 -38.03 18.55 7.70
C GLY A 161 -38.95 18.45 6.48
N ARG A 162 -39.79 17.40 6.45
CA ARG A 162 -41.26 17.56 6.42
C ARG A 162 -41.94 16.26 6.83
N ALA A 163 -42.57 16.28 8.00
CA ALA A 163 -43.50 15.25 8.44
C ALA A 163 -44.73 15.26 7.52
N ASN A 164 -45.13 14.10 7.00
CA ASN A 164 -46.55 13.81 6.82
C ASN A 164 -46.83 12.31 6.86
N ALA A 165 -47.98 12.00 7.43
CA ALA A 165 -48.43 10.70 7.87
C ALA A 165 -48.70 9.70 6.73
N ALA A 166 -48.28 8.45 6.93
CA ALA A 166 -49.00 7.26 6.48
C ALA A 166 -48.59 6.08 7.36
N ALA A 167 -49.46 5.75 8.31
CA ALA A 167 -49.35 4.57 9.14
C ALA A 167 -49.45 3.30 8.27
N ARG A 168 -48.46 2.41 8.38
CA ARG A 168 -48.66 0.97 8.20
C ARG A 168 -47.91 0.21 9.28
N GLN A 169 -48.71 -0.36 10.17
CA GLN A 169 -48.33 -1.25 11.25
C GLN A 169 -47.73 -2.54 10.67
N ILE A 170 -46.50 -2.88 11.08
CA ILE A 170 -46.04 -4.26 11.15
C ILE A 170 -45.41 -4.43 12.53
N ALA A 171 -45.87 -5.45 13.22
CA ALA A 171 -45.75 -5.70 14.65
C ALA A 171 -44.31 -5.64 15.18
N ALA A 172 -44.12 -4.87 16.26
CA ALA A 172 -42.91 -4.90 17.06
C ALA A 172 -42.93 -6.14 17.98
N GLN A 173 -41.96 -7.04 17.80
CA GLN A 173 -41.52 -7.96 18.84
C GLN A 173 -40.46 -7.22 19.68
N PRO A 174 -40.48 -7.34 21.02
CA PRO A 174 -39.48 -6.67 21.86
C PRO A 174 -38.14 -7.40 21.73
N ALA A 175 -37.15 -6.77 21.09
CA ALA A 175 -35.77 -7.26 21.08
C ALA A 175 -35.11 -6.92 22.43
N ALA A 176 -34.59 -7.95 23.10
CA ALA A 176 -33.91 -7.87 24.39
C ALA A 176 -32.58 -7.06 24.30
N PRO A 177 -32.13 -6.44 25.41
CA PRO A 177 -30.91 -5.64 25.43
C PRO A 177 -29.68 -6.55 25.20
N THR A 178 -28.89 -6.25 24.17
CA THR A 178 -27.63 -6.95 23.88
C THR A 178 -26.47 -6.11 24.37
N GLU A 179 -25.76 -6.56 25.41
CA GLU A 179 -24.53 -5.93 25.89
C GLU A 179 -23.35 -6.26 24.97
N ARG A 180 -22.49 -5.26 24.74
CA ARG A 180 -21.38 -5.29 23.79
C ARG A 180 -20.10 -5.66 24.52
N GLY A 181 -19.45 -6.77 24.14
CA GLY A 181 -18.19 -7.22 24.73
C GLY A 181 -16.98 -6.34 24.37
N ALA A 182 -15.93 -6.39 25.21
CA ALA A 182 -14.77 -5.49 25.19
C ALA A 182 -13.86 -5.53 23.93
N PHE A 183 -14.14 -6.39 22.94
CA PHE A 183 -13.40 -6.47 21.67
C PHE A 183 -14.32 -6.56 20.44
N GLY A 184 -15.58 -6.09 20.54
CA GLY A 184 -16.45 -5.92 19.37
C GLY A 184 -17.03 -7.21 18.77
N GLN A 185 -16.88 -8.36 19.43
CA GLN A 185 -17.51 -9.62 19.02
C GLN A 185 -18.90 -9.77 19.65
N GLN A 186 -19.91 -10.12 18.85
CA GLN A 186 -21.26 -10.41 19.33
C GLN A 186 -21.32 -11.86 19.84
N VAL A 187 -21.72 -12.06 21.10
CA VAL A 187 -21.91 -13.39 21.69
C VAL A 187 -23.39 -13.54 22.08
N PRO A 188 -24.06 -14.65 21.74
CA PRO A 188 -25.45 -14.89 22.13
C PRO A 188 -25.60 -15.07 23.66
N ALA A 189 -26.72 -14.60 24.21
CA ALA A 189 -26.96 -14.42 25.65
C ALA A 189 -26.95 -15.71 26.50
N ASP A 190 -27.05 -16.91 25.90
CA ASP A 190 -27.11 -18.18 26.64
C ASP A 190 -25.75 -18.70 27.14
N ALA A 191 -24.63 -18.05 26.79
CA ALA A 191 -23.30 -18.48 27.23
C ALA A 191 -22.77 -17.71 28.47
N ALA A 192 -23.54 -16.74 29.00
CA ALA A 192 -23.05 -15.79 29.99
C ALA A 192 -22.96 -16.35 31.44
N GLU A 193 -23.49 -17.55 31.72
CA GLU A 193 -23.59 -18.02 33.11
C GLU A 193 -22.36 -18.80 33.62
N ALA A 194 -21.36 -19.11 32.77
CA ALA A 194 -20.29 -20.04 33.17
C ALA A 194 -18.90 -19.44 33.51
N ALA A 195 -18.64 -18.15 33.31
CA ALA A 195 -17.28 -17.63 33.60
C ALA A 195 -17.22 -16.12 33.85
N GLN A 196 -17.55 -15.68 35.07
CA GLN A 196 -17.10 -14.36 35.53
C GLN A 196 -15.59 -14.45 35.87
N PRO A 197 -14.72 -13.63 35.25
CA PRO A 197 -13.30 -13.66 35.56
C PRO A 197 -13.06 -13.05 36.95
N MET A 198 -12.65 -13.88 37.91
CA MET A 198 -12.24 -13.41 39.23
C MET A 198 -11.05 -12.46 39.14
N ASN A 199 -11.15 -11.33 39.84
CA ASN A 199 -10.08 -10.34 39.89
C ASN A 199 -8.84 -10.87 40.64
N ARG A 200 -7.66 -10.35 40.28
CA ARG A 200 -6.35 -10.78 40.81
C ARG A 200 -6.27 -10.78 42.34
N ALA A 201 -6.99 -9.87 43.00
CA ALA A 201 -7.09 -9.78 44.45
C ALA A 201 -7.82 -10.97 45.10
N GLN A 202 -8.81 -11.56 44.41
CA GLN A 202 -9.61 -12.69 44.90
C GLN A 202 -8.83 -14.02 44.83
N ARG A 203 -7.90 -14.16 43.87
CA ARG A 203 -7.05 -15.37 43.74
C ARG A 203 -6.06 -15.55 44.89
N ARG A 204 -5.68 -14.47 45.59
CA ARG A 204 -4.68 -14.52 46.68
C ARG A 204 -5.26 -14.97 48.02
N LYS A 205 -6.58 -14.90 48.24
CA LYS A 205 -7.22 -15.30 49.50
C LYS A 205 -7.62 -16.78 49.57
N LYS A 206 -7.45 -17.54 48.47
CA LYS A 206 -7.89 -18.94 48.36
C LYS A 206 -6.73 -19.94 48.39
N LYS A 207 -5.57 -19.54 48.93
CA LYS A 207 -4.38 -20.37 49.08
C LYS A 207 -4.02 -20.50 50.55
#